data_AF-A0A327J9L0-F1
#
_entry.id   AF-A0A327J9L0-F1
#
_cell.length_a   1.000
_cell.length_b   1.000
_cell.length_c   1.000
_cell.angle_alpha   90.00
_cell.angle_beta   90.00
_cell.angle_gamma   90.00
#
_symmetry.space_group_name_H-M   'P 1'
#
loop_
_entity.id
_entity.type
_entity.pdbx_description
1 polymer ?
#
loop_
_entity_poly.entity_id
_entity_poly.type
_entity_poly.pdbx_seq_one_letter_code
_entity_poly.pdbx_strand_id
1 'polypeptide(L)'
;MGMAASQARYLGLTARKTNVEYEGQQINQARTALGNQSATLWNQMLSLSIPTCPNTTDYTTVQYSFSDGYNKYTISNVQSVEKEIDGVKYNKQITYYYNQDTFKGIQSKNTNPQAQAITEHEYSATTNAEGKDGSIVVLGSGTNRKFKMNVDDGAGNITQQDVTPTLVDTKSTEYAAYLKANNLTELDAGKSLYACTVNGKTTYVVSDKDMTDATNFNTNDAFATQTINDKQNSYYMVGNSKATLYDPNDKEQLAAYEQLKQDFPEQDFDADQVYVYKKTGNQMFFAKKSDLDTCIASGQVDVKDDRFQISSQIDYQSPLNQYYATTISQKVENTDYAIMDDFSGSGRFTNVKLSTMSDTFEVQSEEITDENAYNDAMNQYNYDVTKYEKSMADINAKTSVIQEQDRQLELRLKQLETEQKALTTEMDAVKGIISKNVESTFKTFSS
;
A
#
# COMPACT_ATOMS: atom_id res chain seq x y z
N MET A 1 80.93 42.95 22.29
CA MET A 1 79.88 42.04 22.78
C MET A 1 80.53 41.05 23.73
N GLY A 2 79.99 40.86 24.94
CA GLY A 2 80.56 39.91 25.90
C GLY A 2 80.46 38.46 25.40
N MET A 3 81.43 37.60 25.73
CA MET A 3 81.50 36.19 25.30
C MET A 3 80.19 35.43 25.53
N ALA A 4 79.51 35.68 26.66
CA ALA A 4 78.23 35.06 27.01
C ALA A 4 77.11 35.38 25.99
N ALA A 5 77.06 36.61 25.48
CA ALA A 5 76.02 37.01 24.51
C ALA A 5 76.23 36.36 23.14
N SER A 6 77.48 36.22 22.69
CA SER A 6 77.79 35.53 21.43
C SER A 6 77.53 34.02 21.51
N GLN A 7 77.82 33.38 22.65
CA GLN A 7 77.52 31.95 22.87
C GLN A 7 76.00 31.70 22.95
N ALA A 8 75.25 32.56 23.65
CA ALA A 8 73.79 32.47 23.69
C ALA A 8 73.15 32.60 22.30
N ARG A 9 73.63 33.53 21.47
CA ARG A 9 73.19 33.66 20.08
C ARG A 9 73.52 32.44 19.23
N TYR A 10 74.73 31.88 19.36
CA TYR A 10 75.14 30.68 18.65
C TYR A 10 74.26 29.47 18.99
N LEU A 11 73.95 29.29 20.29
CA LEU A 11 73.03 28.24 20.75
C LEU A 11 71.60 28.45 20.20
N GLY A 12 71.12 29.70 20.18
CA GLY A 12 69.82 30.03 19.59
C GLY A 12 69.74 29.74 18.09
N LEU A 13 70.79 30.06 17.33
CA LEU A 13 70.87 29.74 15.90
C LEU A 13 70.99 28.22 15.66
N THR A 14 71.73 27.52 16.52
CA THR A 14 71.83 26.05 16.48
C THR A 14 70.46 25.41 16.67
N ALA A 15 69.70 25.85 17.69
CA ALA A 15 68.34 25.36 17.93
C ALA A 15 67.39 25.64 16.74
N ARG A 16 67.47 26.83 16.14
CA ARG A 16 66.69 27.16 14.93
C ARG A 16 67.08 26.29 13.74
N LYS A 17 68.37 26.05 13.50
CA LYS A 17 68.86 25.17 12.43
C LYS A 17 68.36 23.74 12.60
N THR A 18 68.41 23.21 13.82
CA THR A 18 67.86 21.89 14.14
C THR A 18 66.36 21.81 13.91
N ASN A 19 65.60 22.86 14.23
CA ASN A 19 64.16 22.92 13.94
C ASN A 19 63.88 22.93 12.43
N VAL A 20 64.61 23.72 11.64
CA VAL A 20 64.46 23.77 10.17
C VAL A 20 64.81 22.41 9.53
N GLU A 21 65.87 21.74 10.01
CA GLU A 21 66.23 20.40 9.57
C GLU A 21 65.15 19.36 9.91
N TYR A 22 64.57 19.46 11.11
CA TYR A 22 63.47 18.60 11.54
C TYR A 22 62.20 18.83 10.71
N GLU A 23 61.84 20.08 10.40
CA GLU A 23 60.74 20.40 9.49
C GLU A 23 60.99 19.86 8.07
N GLY A 24 62.21 19.98 7.56
CA GLY A 24 62.59 19.41 6.26
C GLY A 24 62.43 17.88 6.20
N GLN A 25 62.79 17.17 7.27
CA GLN A 25 62.57 15.72 7.36
C GLN A 25 61.08 15.35 7.36
N GLN A 26 60.24 16.09 8.11
CA GLN A 26 58.80 15.87 8.12
C GLN A 26 58.17 16.08 6.74
N ILE A 27 58.60 17.12 6.02
CA ILE A 27 58.12 17.39 4.66
C ILE A 27 58.50 16.23 3.72
N ASN A 28 59.74 15.73 3.79
CA ASN A 28 60.16 14.60 2.97
C ASN A 28 59.36 13.32 3.28
N GLN A 29 59.05 13.06 4.56
CA GLN A 29 58.16 11.94 4.94
C GLN A 29 56.75 12.13 4.37
N ALA A 30 56.19 13.34 4.44
CA ALA A 30 54.89 13.66 3.87
C ALA A 30 54.86 13.44 2.35
N ARG A 31 55.91 13.85 1.63
CA ARG A 31 56.04 13.61 0.18
C ARG A 31 56.12 12.11 -0.16
N THR A 32 56.87 11.31 0.61
CA THR A 32 56.88 9.84 0.44
C THR A 32 55.49 9.24 0.65
N ALA A 33 54.75 9.70 1.66
CA ALA A 33 53.37 9.25 1.89
C ALA A 33 52.44 9.61 0.73
N LEU A 34 52.55 10.82 0.17
CA LEU A 34 51.81 11.25 -1.03
C LEU A 34 52.17 10.40 -2.26
N GLY A 35 53.44 10.03 -2.43
CA GLY A 35 53.89 9.13 -3.48
C GLY A 35 53.23 7.75 -3.40
N ASN A 36 53.12 7.18 -2.20
CA ASN A 36 52.42 5.92 -1.97
C ASN A 36 50.90 6.02 -2.27
N GLN A 37 50.27 7.14 -1.91
CA GLN A 37 48.87 7.40 -2.24
C GLN A 37 48.66 7.51 -3.75
N SER A 38 49.55 8.19 -4.47
CA SER A 38 49.50 8.26 -5.93
C SER A 38 49.60 6.87 -6.58
N ALA A 39 50.52 6.02 -6.11
CA ALA A 39 50.65 4.65 -6.61
C ALA A 39 49.38 3.81 -6.34
N THR A 40 48.72 4.02 -5.21
CA THR A 40 47.46 3.34 -4.88
C THR A 40 46.33 3.77 -5.83
N LEU A 41 46.20 5.08 -6.10
CA LEU A 41 45.21 5.60 -7.05
C LEU A 41 45.45 5.07 -8.48
N TRP A 42 46.71 4.95 -8.90
CA TRP A 42 47.08 4.35 -10.19
C TRP A 42 46.64 2.89 -10.31
N ASN A 43 46.86 2.08 -9.26
CA ASN A 43 46.40 0.70 -9.25
C ASN A 43 44.87 0.59 -9.26
N GLN A 44 44.17 1.49 -8.56
CA GLN A 44 42.71 1.57 -8.61
C GLN A 44 42.22 1.89 -10.02
N MET A 45 42.85 2.86 -10.70
CA MET A 45 42.51 3.21 -12.09
C MET A 45 42.68 2.02 -13.04
N LEU A 46 43.74 1.22 -12.88
CA LEU A 46 43.97 0.04 -13.72
C LEU A 46 42.99 -1.10 -13.46
N SER A 47 42.47 -1.20 -12.24
CA SER A 47 41.46 -2.22 -11.86
C SER A 47 40.05 -1.89 -12.32
N LEU A 48 39.78 -0.65 -12.75
CA LEU A 48 38.47 -0.26 -13.27
C LEU A 48 38.28 -0.80 -14.69
N SER A 49 37.29 -1.67 -14.89
CA SER A 49 36.87 -2.15 -16.20
C SER A 49 35.72 -1.31 -16.76
N ILE A 50 35.75 -1.05 -18.07
CA ILE A 50 34.65 -0.39 -18.76
C ILE A 50 33.47 -1.38 -18.83
N PRO A 51 32.27 -0.99 -18.36
CA PRO A 51 31.07 -1.82 -18.50
C PRO A 51 30.75 -2.12 -19.98
N THR A 52 30.34 -3.35 -20.28
CA THR A 52 29.92 -3.77 -21.62
C THR A 52 28.41 -3.66 -21.77
N CYS A 53 27.95 -3.05 -22.87
CA CYS A 53 26.52 -2.92 -23.17
C CYS A 53 25.90 -4.32 -23.43
N PRO A 54 24.74 -4.66 -22.83
CA PRO A 54 24.03 -5.89 -23.16
C PRO A 54 23.58 -5.87 -24.62
N ASN A 55 23.65 -7.01 -25.31
CA ASN A 55 23.17 -7.14 -26.68
C ASN A 55 21.74 -7.69 -26.67
N THR A 56 20.83 -7.07 -27.44
CA THR A 56 19.44 -7.51 -27.52
C THR A 56 19.32 -8.95 -28.01
N THR A 57 20.23 -9.41 -28.86
CA THR A 57 20.22 -10.77 -29.41
C THR A 57 20.41 -11.85 -28.36
N ASP A 58 21.08 -11.55 -27.24
CA ASP A 58 21.29 -12.51 -26.16
C ASP A 58 20.00 -12.80 -25.36
N TYR A 59 18.99 -11.93 -25.55
CA TYR A 59 17.66 -12.04 -24.94
C TYR A 59 16.57 -12.40 -25.96
N THR A 60 16.94 -12.62 -27.22
CA THR A 60 16.03 -13.03 -28.29
C THR A 60 16.07 -14.55 -28.46
N THR A 61 14.93 -15.20 -28.35
CA THR A 61 14.78 -16.65 -28.58
C THR A 61 13.77 -16.92 -29.69
N VAL A 62 13.96 -18.03 -30.42
CA VAL A 62 13.00 -18.46 -31.43
C VAL A 62 11.91 -19.29 -30.74
N GLN A 63 10.68 -18.78 -30.73
CA GLN A 63 9.50 -19.51 -30.26
C GLN A 63 8.80 -20.18 -31.44
N TYR A 64 8.38 -21.43 -31.23
CA TYR A 64 7.61 -22.19 -32.21
C TYR A 64 6.15 -22.31 -31.76
N SER A 65 5.22 -22.26 -32.71
CA SER A 65 3.79 -22.48 -32.46
C SER A 65 3.15 -23.27 -33.60
N PHE A 66 2.09 -24.01 -33.30
CA PHE A 66 1.30 -24.74 -34.29
C PHE A 66 -0.19 -24.69 -33.92
N SER A 67 -1.08 -25.07 -34.83
CA SER A 67 -2.54 -25.04 -34.60
C SER A 67 -3.18 -26.32 -35.12
N ASP A 68 -4.15 -26.85 -34.39
CA ASP A 68 -5.02 -27.96 -34.82
C ASP A 68 -6.31 -27.48 -35.50
N GLY A 69 -6.43 -26.18 -35.73
CA GLY A 69 -7.63 -25.53 -36.27
C GLY A 69 -8.61 -25.03 -35.20
N TYR A 70 -8.54 -25.54 -33.97
CA TYR A 70 -9.36 -25.10 -32.84
C TYR A 70 -8.53 -24.30 -31.82
N ASN A 71 -7.37 -24.83 -31.43
CA ASN A 71 -6.46 -24.23 -30.47
C ASN A 71 -5.13 -23.87 -31.12
N LYS A 72 -4.56 -22.73 -30.72
CA LYS A 72 -3.18 -22.36 -31.04
C LYS A 72 -2.27 -22.80 -29.89
N TYR A 73 -1.31 -23.66 -30.20
CA TYR A 73 -0.33 -24.18 -29.26
C TYR A 73 1.00 -23.47 -29.41
N THR A 74 1.61 -23.11 -28.28
CA THR A 74 2.97 -22.59 -28.21
C THR A 74 3.89 -23.66 -27.66
N ILE A 75 5.01 -23.92 -28.34
CA ILE A 75 6.03 -24.86 -27.91
C ILE A 75 6.98 -24.13 -26.96
N SER A 76 6.97 -24.53 -25.69
CA SER A 76 7.79 -23.94 -24.62
C SER A 76 9.17 -24.57 -24.52
N ASN A 77 9.31 -25.85 -24.88
CA ASN A 77 10.57 -26.57 -24.78
C ASN A 77 10.70 -27.58 -25.92
N VAL A 78 11.90 -27.72 -26.46
CA VAL A 78 12.25 -28.69 -27.51
C VAL A 78 13.55 -29.38 -27.10
N GLN A 79 13.50 -30.68 -26.87
CA GLN A 79 14.66 -31.51 -26.54
C GLN A 79 14.92 -32.53 -27.64
N SER A 80 16.19 -32.75 -27.98
CA SER A 80 16.56 -33.79 -28.95
C SER A 80 16.56 -35.15 -28.28
N VAL A 81 15.86 -36.11 -28.88
CA VAL A 81 15.75 -37.48 -28.38
C VAL A 81 15.72 -38.46 -29.55
N GLU A 82 16.08 -39.71 -29.29
CA GLU A 82 15.87 -40.81 -30.22
C GLU A 82 14.91 -41.81 -29.57
N LYS A 83 13.63 -41.77 -29.96
CA LYS A 83 12.58 -42.61 -29.39
C LYS A 83 11.81 -43.33 -30.49
N GLU A 84 11.59 -44.63 -30.35
CA GLU A 84 10.76 -45.42 -31.26
C GLU A 84 9.48 -45.89 -30.53
N ILE A 85 8.32 -45.64 -31.14
CA ILE A 85 7.00 -46.07 -30.65
C ILE A 85 6.24 -46.64 -31.86
N ASP A 86 5.73 -47.86 -31.76
CA ASP A 86 4.97 -48.55 -32.82
C ASP A 86 5.65 -48.52 -34.21
N GLY A 87 6.98 -48.62 -34.24
CA GLY A 87 7.78 -48.61 -35.49
C GLY A 87 8.02 -47.22 -36.10
N VAL A 88 7.55 -46.15 -35.45
CA VAL A 88 7.78 -44.75 -35.84
C VAL A 88 8.87 -44.15 -34.95
N LYS A 89 9.88 -43.53 -35.58
CA LYS A 89 10.99 -42.86 -34.88
C LYS A 89 10.70 -41.37 -34.69
N TYR A 90 10.79 -40.90 -33.46
CA TYR A 90 10.63 -39.51 -33.03
C TYR A 90 12.00 -38.92 -32.72
N ASN A 91 12.25 -37.70 -33.22
CA ASN A 91 13.55 -37.01 -33.14
C ASN A 91 13.58 -35.90 -32.07
N LYS A 92 12.41 -35.51 -31.53
CA LYS A 92 12.24 -34.49 -30.50
C LYS A 92 11.28 -34.94 -29.39
N GLN A 93 11.47 -34.41 -28.20
CA GLN A 93 10.47 -34.36 -27.14
C GLN A 93 10.15 -32.90 -26.92
N ILE A 94 8.88 -32.53 -27.10
CA ILE A 94 8.44 -31.14 -26.98
C ILE A 94 7.48 -30.98 -25.81
N THR A 95 7.53 -29.82 -25.18
CA THR A 95 6.50 -29.36 -24.27
C THR A 95 5.78 -28.20 -24.94
N TYR A 96 4.45 -28.28 -25.00
CA TYR A 96 3.62 -27.28 -25.65
C TYR A 96 2.41 -26.97 -24.79
N TYR A 97 1.88 -25.76 -24.92
CA TYR A 97 0.73 -25.32 -24.16
C TYR A 97 -0.22 -24.49 -25.01
N TYR A 98 -1.48 -24.47 -24.60
CA TYR A 98 -2.46 -23.51 -25.05
C TYR A 98 -3.15 -22.90 -23.81
N ASN A 99 -3.70 -21.71 -23.98
CA ASN A 99 -4.46 -21.07 -22.93
C ASN A 99 -5.94 -21.38 -23.14
N GLN A 100 -6.56 -21.96 -22.12
CA GLN A 100 -7.98 -22.23 -22.10
C GLN A 100 -8.66 -21.31 -21.10
N ASP A 101 -9.66 -20.57 -21.57
CA ASP A 101 -10.50 -19.79 -20.70
C ASP A 101 -11.46 -20.71 -19.93
N THR A 102 -11.35 -20.68 -18.60
CA THR A 102 -12.16 -21.50 -17.69
C THR A 102 -12.85 -20.59 -16.68
N PHE A 103 -14.14 -20.82 -16.45
CA PHE A 103 -14.88 -20.11 -15.42
C PHE A 103 -14.58 -20.77 -14.07
N LYS A 104 -14.02 -20.00 -13.13
CA LYS A 104 -13.53 -20.52 -11.86
C LYS A 104 -13.91 -19.62 -10.69
N GLY A 105 -14.18 -20.26 -9.56
CA GLY A 105 -14.30 -19.65 -8.26
C GLY A 105 -12.94 -19.28 -7.68
N ILE A 106 -12.84 -18.10 -7.10
CA ILE A 106 -11.63 -17.58 -6.46
C ILE A 106 -11.97 -17.10 -5.06
N GLN A 107 -11.16 -17.54 -4.09
CA GLN A 107 -11.15 -16.98 -2.73
C GLN A 107 -10.09 -15.90 -2.63
N SER A 108 -10.47 -14.75 -2.09
CA SER A 108 -9.59 -13.62 -1.82
C SER A 108 -9.78 -13.14 -0.38
N LYS A 109 -8.74 -12.55 0.20
CA LYS A 109 -8.81 -11.90 1.52
C LYS A 109 -8.85 -10.39 1.33
N ASN A 110 -9.92 -9.78 1.82
CA ASN A 110 -10.05 -8.33 1.88
C ASN A 110 -9.38 -7.83 3.16
N THR A 111 -8.18 -7.27 3.03
CA THR A 111 -7.32 -6.88 4.17
C THR A 111 -7.82 -5.64 4.91
N ASN A 112 -8.59 -4.77 4.27
CA ASN A 112 -9.25 -3.64 4.92
C ASN A 112 -10.73 -3.62 4.52
N PRO A 113 -11.57 -4.44 5.17
CA PRO A 113 -12.93 -4.65 4.72
C PRO A 113 -13.89 -3.51 5.03
N GLN A 114 -13.63 -2.77 6.10
CA GLN A 114 -14.52 -1.73 6.61
C GLN A 114 -15.99 -2.18 6.61
N ALA A 115 -16.23 -3.38 7.12
CA ALA A 115 -17.55 -3.99 7.19
C ALA A 115 -18.38 -3.37 8.32
N GLN A 116 -19.67 -3.17 8.09
CA GLN A 116 -20.60 -2.61 9.08
C GLN A 116 -21.95 -3.33 8.99
N ALA A 117 -22.60 -3.52 10.14
CA ALA A 117 -24.01 -3.85 10.21
C ALA A 117 -24.79 -2.55 10.39
N ILE A 118 -25.72 -2.26 9.47
CA ILE A 118 -26.56 -1.06 9.50
C ILE A 118 -28.01 -1.48 9.70
N THR A 119 -28.68 -0.82 10.65
CA THR A 119 -30.14 -0.89 10.81
C THR A 119 -30.71 0.48 10.44
N GLU A 120 -31.41 0.52 9.32
CA GLU A 120 -32.09 1.72 8.83
C GLU A 120 -33.56 1.71 9.29
N HIS A 121 -34.05 2.87 9.71
CA HIS A 121 -35.43 3.05 10.17
C HIS A 121 -36.23 3.84 9.14
N GLU A 122 -37.24 3.20 8.54
CA GLU A 122 -38.23 3.83 7.67
C GLU A 122 -39.48 4.15 8.49
N TYR A 123 -39.66 5.43 8.84
CA TYR A 123 -40.84 5.89 9.58
C TYR A 123 -41.97 6.28 8.63
N SER A 124 -43.19 5.87 8.95
CA SER A 124 -44.41 6.31 8.26
C SER A 124 -45.53 6.59 9.24
N ALA A 125 -46.44 7.50 8.91
CA ALA A 125 -47.59 7.82 9.75
C ALA A 125 -48.87 7.27 9.14
N THR A 126 -49.76 6.73 9.99
CA THR A 126 -51.13 6.35 9.62
C THR A 126 -52.10 7.22 10.39
N THR A 127 -52.93 7.97 9.67
CA THR A 127 -53.94 8.83 10.28
C THR A 127 -55.14 8.03 10.75
N ASN A 128 -55.44 8.12 12.04
CA ASN A 128 -56.67 7.65 12.63
C ASN A 128 -57.69 8.80 12.59
N ALA A 129 -58.63 8.73 11.64
CA ALA A 129 -59.69 9.72 11.52
C ALA A 129 -60.57 9.77 12.79
N GLU A 130 -61.22 10.90 13.03
CA GLU A 130 -62.15 11.07 14.15
C GLU A 130 -63.21 9.96 14.18
N GLY A 131 -63.47 9.41 15.37
CA GLY A 131 -64.41 8.31 15.58
C GLY A 131 -63.90 6.93 15.15
N LYS A 132 -62.66 6.82 14.66
CA LYS A 132 -62.01 5.54 14.32
C LYS A 132 -61.07 5.07 15.44
N ASP A 133 -60.65 3.82 15.35
CA ASP A 133 -59.68 3.22 16.27
C ASP A 133 -58.41 4.07 16.39
N GLY A 134 -57.99 4.35 17.62
CA GLY A 134 -56.86 5.22 17.96
C GLY A 134 -57.18 6.71 18.05
N SER A 135 -58.33 7.19 17.55
CA SER A 135 -58.74 8.59 17.70
C SER A 135 -59.16 8.93 19.14
N ILE A 136 -59.13 10.20 19.52
CA ILE A 136 -59.39 10.66 20.89
C ILE A 136 -60.65 11.52 20.93
N VAL A 137 -61.45 11.39 21.98
CA VAL A 137 -62.60 12.25 22.27
C VAL A 137 -62.60 12.69 23.74
N VAL A 138 -63.08 13.89 24.01
CA VAL A 138 -63.26 14.40 25.39
C VAL A 138 -64.69 14.17 25.83
N LEU A 139 -64.90 13.41 26.92
CA LEU A 139 -66.23 13.17 27.51
C LEU A 139 -66.31 13.62 28.97
N GLY A 140 -67.54 13.82 29.45
CA GLY A 140 -67.84 14.27 30.82
C GLY A 140 -68.31 15.73 30.87
N SER A 141 -68.48 16.26 32.09
CA SER A 141 -68.96 17.63 32.33
C SER A 141 -68.19 18.30 33.48
N GLY A 142 -68.02 19.63 33.38
CA GLY A 142 -67.34 20.44 34.40
C GLY A 142 -65.90 19.98 34.64
N THR A 143 -65.58 19.65 35.90
CA THR A 143 -64.27 19.17 36.36
C THR A 143 -64.04 17.66 36.12
N ASN A 144 -65.07 16.91 35.72
CA ASN A 144 -64.98 15.45 35.49
C ASN A 144 -64.69 15.10 34.02
N ARG A 145 -64.25 16.06 33.20
CA ARG A 145 -63.88 15.82 31.80
C ARG A 145 -62.64 14.91 31.73
N LYS A 146 -62.65 13.97 30.78
CA LYS A 146 -61.56 13.03 30.53
C LYS A 146 -61.36 12.81 29.04
N PHE A 147 -60.11 12.59 28.65
CA PHE A 147 -59.79 12.05 27.33
C PHE A 147 -60.12 10.55 27.30
N LYS A 148 -60.77 10.13 26.24
CA LYS A 148 -61.04 8.73 25.94
C LYS A 148 -60.53 8.40 24.55
N MET A 149 -59.78 7.31 24.44
CA MET A 149 -59.34 6.78 23.17
C MET A 149 -60.36 5.78 22.65
N ASN A 150 -60.69 5.89 21.38
CA ASN A 150 -61.45 4.90 20.64
C ASN A 150 -60.56 3.68 20.40
N VAL A 151 -61.01 2.48 20.79
CA VAL A 151 -60.27 1.22 20.70
C VAL A 151 -61.14 0.19 20.00
N ASP A 152 -60.65 -0.40 18.92
CA ASP A 152 -61.31 -1.54 18.26
C ASP A 152 -61.23 -2.80 19.15
N ASP A 153 -62.36 -3.49 19.31
CA ASP A 153 -62.45 -4.76 20.05
C ASP A 153 -61.93 -5.98 19.26
N GLY A 154 -61.45 -5.77 18.03
CA GLY A 154 -60.98 -6.82 17.13
C GLY A 154 -62.10 -7.49 16.33
N ALA A 155 -63.36 -7.13 16.60
CA ALA A 155 -64.53 -7.51 15.81
C ALA A 155 -65.07 -6.33 14.96
N GLY A 156 -64.37 -5.19 14.96
CA GLY A 156 -64.72 -3.98 14.23
C GLY A 156 -65.65 -3.03 15.00
N ASN A 157 -65.92 -3.29 16.28
CA ASN A 157 -66.65 -2.35 17.12
C ASN A 157 -65.69 -1.43 17.87
N ILE A 158 -66.01 -0.14 17.92
CA ILE A 158 -65.23 0.85 18.64
C ILE A 158 -65.76 1.01 20.06
N THR A 159 -64.89 0.77 21.04
CA THR A 159 -65.12 1.05 22.46
C THR A 159 -64.32 2.28 22.90
N GLN A 160 -64.65 2.89 24.04
CA GLN A 160 -63.96 4.07 24.56
C GLN A 160 -63.30 3.77 25.90
N GLN A 161 -61.99 4.01 25.98
CA GLN A 161 -61.21 3.77 27.20
C GLN A 161 -60.54 5.06 27.66
N ASP A 162 -60.49 5.28 28.98
CA ASP A 162 -59.82 6.45 29.55
C ASP A 162 -58.34 6.44 29.13
N VAL A 163 -57.85 7.57 28.64
CA VAL A 163 -56.45 7.77 28.28
C VAL A 163 -55.94 9.06 28.92
N THR A 164 -54.67 9.09 29.27
CA THR A 164 -54.00 10.30 29.77
C THR A 164 -52.95 10.70 28.75
N PRO A 165 -53.18 11.76 27.97
CA PRO A 165 -52.18 12.27 27.05
C PRO A 165 -50.93 12.71 27.81
N THR A 166 -49.77 12.28 27.35
CA THR A 166 -48.47 12.67 27.90
C THR A 166 -47.72 13.53 26.90
N LEU A 167 -47.17 14.66 27.36
CA LEU A 167 -46.35 15.53 26.53
C LEU A 167 -45.07 14.78 26.11
N VAL A 168 -44.77 14.77 24.81
CA VAL A 168 -43.56 14.16 24.26
C VAL A 168 -42.41 15.16 24.33
N ASP A 169 -41.27 14.76 24.90
CA ASP A 169 -40.07 15.60 24.94
C ASP A 169 -39.54 15.83 23.51
N THR A 170 -39.34 17.10 23.16
CA THR A 170 -38.73 17.54 21.88
C THR A 170 -37.38 16.90 21.56
N LYS A 171 -36.67 16.35 22.55
CA LYS A 171 -35.38 15.66 22.38
C LYS A 171 -35.50 14.14 22.34
N SER A 172 -36.71 13.59 22.45
CA SER A 172 -36.93 12.15 22.50
C SER A 172 -36.86 11.50 21.11
N THR A 173 -36.60 10.20 21.07
CA THR A 173 -36.61 9.40 19.84
C THR A 173 -38.00 9.35 19.20
N GLU A 174 -39.06 9.36 20.01
CA GLU A 174 -40.46 9.36 19.56
C GLU A 174 -40.82 10.67 18.86
N TYR A 175 -40.36 11.82 19.37
CA TYR A 175 -40.56 13.11 18.72
C TYR A 175 -39.86 13.16 17.36
N ALA A 176 -38.60 12.70 17.30
CA ALA A 176 -37.85 12.62 16.06
C ALA A 176 -38.51 11.64 15.05
N ALA A 177 -39.03 10.51 15.52
CA ALA A 177 -39.76 9.54 14.70
C ALA A 177 -41.04 10.14 14.11
N TYR A 178 -41.82 10.88 14.92
CA TYR A 178 -43.03 11.56 14.46
C TYR A 178 -42.73 12.60 13.36
N LEU A 179 -41.69 13.44 13.57
CA LEU A 179 -41.28 14.43 12.57
C LEU A 179 -40.85 13.77 11.27
N LYS A 180 -40.01 12.72 11.34
CA LYS A 180 -39.58 11.95 10.16
C LYS A 180 -40.75 11.30 9.42
N ALA A 181 -41.66 10.65 10.15
CA ALA A 181 -42.84 10.00 9.58
C ALA A 181 -43.75 10.97 8.81
N ASN A 182 -43.75 12.25 9.20
CA ASN A 182 -44.55 13.32 8.61
C ASN A 182 -43.74 14.24 7.68
N ASN A 183 -42.46 13.94 7.42
CA ASN A 183 -41.55 14.78 6.64
C ASN A 183 -41.45 16.23 7.15
N LEU A 184 -41.39 16.41 8.47
CA LEU A 184 -41.29 17.70 9.14
C LEU A 184 -39.89 17.91 9.73
N THR A 185 -39.44 19.16 9.81
CA THR A 185 -38.22 19.54 10.55
C THR A 185 -38.52 19.92 11.99
N GLU A 186 -39.70 20.52 12.23
CA GLU A 186 -40.23 20.90 13.53
C GLU A 186 -41.76 20.98 13.45
N LEU A 187 -42.43 21.09 14.60
CA LEU A 187 -43.86 21.38 14.65
C LEU A 187 -44.10 22.89 14.49
N ASP A 188 -45.31 23.25 14.04
CA ASP A 188 -45.73 24.65 13.96
C ASP A 188 -45.60 25.35 15.33
N ALA A 189 -45.24 26.63 15.31
CA ALA A 189 -45.09 27.45 16.51
C ALA A 189 -46.35 27.41 17.40
N GLY A 190 -46.15 27.14 18.69
CA GLY A 190 -47.23 27.07 19.68
C GLY A 190 -47.93 25.70 19.77
N LYS A 191 -47.57 24.72 18.93
CA LYS A 191 -48.10 23.36 19.02
C LYS A 191 -47.16 22.43 19.78
N SER A 192 -47.74 21.44 20.45
CA SER A 192 -47.05 20.40 21.20
C SER A 192 -47.54 19.01 20.79
N LEU A 193 -46.65 18.01 20.83
CA LEU A 193 -46.95 16.61 20.56
C LEU A 193 -47.31 15.89 21.85
N TYR A 194 -48.43 15.18 21.84
CA TYR A 194 -48.85 14.33 22.96
C TYR A 194 -48.98 12.88 22.50
N ALA A 195 -48.46 11.96 23.31
CA ALA A 195 -48.60 10.53 23.13
C ALA A 195 -49.77 10.02 23.98
N CYS A 196 -50.53 9.09 23.42
CA CYS A 196 -51.70 8.49 24.05
C CYS A 196 -51.59 6.98 23.89
N THR A 197 -51.39 6.26 25.00
CA THR A 197 -51.19 4.80 24.97
C THR A 197 -52.31 4.09 25.71
N VAL A 198 -52.97 3.15 25.03
CA VAL A 198 -53.95 2.23 25.64
C VAL A 198 -53.71 0.84 25.07
N ASN A 199 -53.73 -0.19 25.93
CA ASN A 199 -53.53 -1.59 25.52
C ASN A 199 -52.27 -1.83 24.66
N GLY A 200 -51.19 -1.09 24.94
CA GLY A 200 -49.93 -1.16 24.18
C GLY A 200 -49.94 -0.45 22.83
N LYS A 201 -51.07 0.11 22.40
CA LYS A 201 -51.19 0.93 21.19
C LYS A 201 -50.96 2.38 21.54
N THR A 202 -49.92 2.99 20.96
CA THR A 202 -49.62 4.42 21.11
C THR A 202 -50.04 5.19 19.87
N THR A 203 -50.81 6.26 20.07
CA THR A 203 -51.16 7.24 19.04
C THR A 203 -50.69 8.63 19.44
N TYR A 204 -50.53 9.50 18.46
CA TYR A 204 -49.99 10.83 18.65
C TYR A 204 -50.97 11.89 18.17
N VAL A 205 -51.06 12.98 18.94
CA VAL A 205 -51.91 14.12 18.62
C VAL A 205 -51.11 15.40 18.80
N VAL A 206 -51.28 16.34 17.88
CA VAL A 206 -50.67 17.66 17.96
C VAL A 206 -51.75 18.66 18.38
N SER A 207 -51.49 19.44 19.43
CA SER A 207 -52.42 20.44 19.94
C SER A 207 -51.72 21.75 20.30
N ASP A 208 -52.44 22.86 20.13
CA ASP A 208 -52.07 24.20 20.57
C ASP A 208 -52.46 24.48 22.04
N LYS A 209 -53.22 23.57 22.66
CA LYS A 209 -53.61 23.62 24.07
C LYS A 209 -52.97 22.46 24.83
N ASP A 210 -52.90 22.61 26.15
CA ASP A 210 -52.39 21.57 27.04
C ASP A 210 -53.37 20.40 27.14
N MET A 211 -53.00 19.27 26.53
CA MET A 211 -53.77 18.01 26.54
C MET A 211 -53.56 17.17 27.79
N THR A 212 -52.74 17.61 28.76
CA THR A 212 -52.66 16.92 30.06
C THR A 212 -53.88 17.23 30.95
N ASP A 213 -54.63 18.30 30.63
CA ASP A 213 -55.86 18.69 31.32
C ASP A 213 -57.04 18.77 30.34
N ALA A 214 -57.96 17.81 30.48
CA ALA A 214 -59.16 17.72 29.65
C ALA A 214 -60.14 18.89 29.86
N THR A 215 -59.98 19.70 30.92
CA THR A 215 -60.83 20.86 31.16
C THR A 215 -60.58 22.02 30.19
N ASN A 216 -59.46 21.97 29.46
CA ASN A 216 -59.10 22.93 28.41
C ASN A 216 -59.91 22.76 27.10
N PHE A 217 -60.71 21.70 27.00
CA PHE A 217 -61.45 21.28 25.79
C PHE A 217 -62.94 21.09 26.05
N ASN A 218 -63.80 21.34 25.07
CA ASN A 218 -65.24 21.17 25.22
C ASN A 218 -65.64 19.68 25.24
N THR A 219 -66.80 19.40 25.81
CA THR A 219 -67.38 18.05 25.75
C THR A 219 -67.67 17.68 24.29
N ASN A 220 -67.30 16.47 23.90
CA ASN A 220 -67.34 15.91 22.56
C ASN A 220 -66.32 16.49 21.56
N ASP A 221 -65.34 17.28 22.00
CA ASP A 221 -64.19 17.59 21.14
C ASP A 221 -63.52 16.27 20.74
N ALA A 222 -63.36 16.08 19.44
CA ALA A 222 -62.74 14.90 18.85
C ALA A 222 -61.44 15.29 18.16
N PHE A 223 -60.46 14.39 18.21
CA PHE A 223 -59.13 14.60 17.66
C PHE A 223 -58.77 13.40 16.79
N ALA A 224 -58.49 13.68 15.52
CA ALA A 224 -57.73 12.76 14.70
C ALA A 224 -56.33 12.59 15.31
N THR A 225 -55.83 11.36 15.27
CA THR A 225 -54.50 11.03 15.79
C THR A 225 -53.68 10.36 14.71
N GLN A 226 -52.40 10.17 14.95
CA GLN A 226 -51.52 9.43 14.05
C GLN A 226 -50.85 8.27 14.79
N THR A 227 -50.82 7.12 14.15
CA THR A 227 -49.98 5.99 14.57
C THR A 227 -48.67 6.08 13.78
N ILE A 228 -47.53 6.06 14.47
CA ILE A 228 -46.23 6.02 13.81
C ILE A 228 -45.78 4.57 13.66
N ASN A 229 -45.54 4.15 12.42
CA ASN A 229 -44.97 2.85 12.09
C ASN A 229 -43.46 3.03 11.86
N ASP A 230 -42.65 2.23 12.54
CA ASP A 230 -41.21 2.13 12.34
C ASP A 230 -40.90 0.79 11.68
N LYS A 231 -40.43 0.84 10.43
CA LYS A 231 -39.97 -0.34 9.71
C LYS A 231 -38.44 -0.39 9.74
N GLN A 232 -37.90 -1.42 10.37
CA GLN A 232 -36.45 -1.63 10.48
C GLN A 232 -35.94 -2.49 9.32
N ASN A 233 -34.98 -1.96 8.57
CA ASN A 233 -34.29 -2.66 7.50
C ASN A 233 -32.82 -2.88 7.91
N SER A 234 -32.44 -4.13 8.19
CA SER A 234 -31.06 -4.47 8.54
C SER A 234 -30.28 -5.00 7.34
N TYR A 235 -29.08 -4.48 7.10
CA TYR A 235 -28.19 -4.91 6.02
C TYR A 235 -26.72 -4.73 6.42
N TYR A 236 -25.83 -5.33 5.64
CA TYR A 236 -24.39 -5.12 5.81
C TYR A 236 -23.85 -4.14 4.76
N MET A 237 -22.82 -3.40 5.12
CA MET A 237 -21.96 -2.66 4.20
C MET A 237 -20.57 -3.27 4.25
N VAL A 238 -19.89 -3.37 3.10
CA VAL A 238 -18.46 -3.70 3.02
C VAL A 238 -17.78 -2.55 2.29
N GLY A 239 -17.09 -1.70 3.04
CA GLY A 239 -16.68 -0.38 2.56
C GLY A 239 -17.92 0.44 2.15
N ASN A 240 -17.94 0.91 0.90
CA ASN A 240 -19.07 1.66 0.33
C ASN A 240 -20.11 0.78 -0.37
N SER A 241 -19.95 -0.53 -0.35
CA SER A 241 -20.79 -1.47 -1.08
C SER A 241 -21.86 -2.06 -0.15
N LYS A 242 -23.13 -1.85 -0.49
CA LYS A 242 -24.25 -2.52 0.18
C LYS A 242 -24.23 -4.01 -0.14
N ALA A 243 -24.24 -4.84 0.89
CA ALA A 243 -24.33 -6.28 0.80
C ALA A 243 -25.77 -6.72 1.05
N THR A 244 -26.32 -7.47 0.10
CA THR A 244 -27.67 -8.04 0.17
C THR A 244 -27.58 -9.55 0.29
N LEU A 245 -28.61 -10.18 0.83
CA LEU A 245 -28.67 -11.65 0.82
C LEU A 245 -28.63 -12.15 -0.63
N TYR A 246 -27.97 -13.28 -0.85
CA TYR A 246 -27.96 -13.97 -2.14
C TYR A 246 -29.38 -14.21 -2.66
N ASP A 247 -29.62 -13.87 -3.93
CA ASP A 247 -30.90 -14.10 -4.61
C ASP A 247 -30.78 -15.23 -5.64
N PRO A 248 -31.36 -16.41 -5.39
CA PRO A 248 -31.36 -17.53 -6.34
C PRO A 248 -32.06 -17.24 -7.67
N ASN A 249 -32.90 -16.20 -7.74
CA ASN A 249 -33.60 -15.83 -8.97
C ASN A 249 -32.74 -14.96 -9.90
N ASP A 250 -31.64 -14.41 -9.39
CA ASP A 250 -30.66 -13.67 -10.20
C ASP A 250 -29.72 -14.66 -10.89
N LYS A 251 -29.80 -14.72 -12.23
CA LYS A 251 -29.03 -15.66 -13.05
C LYS A 251 -27.51 -15.47 -12.93
N GLU A 252 -27.03 -14.23 -12.75
CA GLU A 252 -25.60 -13.96 -12.62
C GLU A 252 -25.10 -14.44 -11.26
N GLN A 253 -25.88 -14.17 -10.19
CA GLN A 253 -25.56 -14.65 -8.85
C GLN A 253 -25.59 -16.18 -8.80
N LEU A 254 -26.60 -16.81 -9.39
CA LEU A 254 -26.76 -18.27 -9.42
C LEU A 254 -25.56 -18.95 -10.09
N ALA A 255 -25.17 -18.49 -11.29
CA ALA A 255 -24.04 -19.08 -12.01
C ALA A 255 -22.71 -18.95 -11.25
N ALA A 256 -22.45 -17.79 -10.64
CA ALA A 256 -21.26 -17.58 -9.83
C ALA A 256 -21.28 -18.43 -8.54
N TYR A 257 -22.44 -18.53 -7.90
CA TYR A 257 -22.63 -19.31 -6.68
C TYR A 257 -22.45 -20.82 -6.91
N GLU A 258 -23.01 -21.37 -7.99
CA GLU A 258 -22.83 -22.78 -8.36
C GLU A 258 -21.36 -23.11 -8.64
N GLN A 259 -20.65 -22.22 -9.35
CA GLN A 259 -19.21 -22.37 -9.61
C GLN A 259 -18.40 -22.36 -8.30
N LEU A 260 -18.73 -21.46 -7.38
CA LEU A 260 -18.07 -21.40 -6.06
C LEU A 260 -18.29 -22.68 -5.25
N LYS A 261 -19.50 -23.25 -5.27
CA LYS A 261 -19.79 -24.54 -4.61
C LYS A 261 -19.02 -25.70 -5.24
N GLN A 262 -18.83 -25.67 -6.55
CA GLN A 262 -18.08 -26.70 -7.26
C GLN A 262 -16.58 -26.63 -6.95
N ASP A 263 -15.99 -25.43 -6.98
CA ASP A 263 -14.55 -25.26 -6.78
C ASP A 263 -14.14 -25.30 -5.30
N PHE A 264 -15.05 -24.99 -4.36
CA PHE A 264 -14.80 -25.01 -2.92
C PHE A 264 -15.80 -25.91 -2.17
N PRO A 265 -15.78 -27.24 -2.40
CA PRO A 265 -16.74 -28.18 -1.79
C PRO A 265 -16.59 -28.29 -0.26
N GLU A 266 -15.43 -27.91 0.29
CA GLU A 266 -15.17 -27.89 1.73
C GLU A 266 -15.82 -26.70 2.45
N GLN A 267 -16.21 -25.66 1.71
CA GLN A 267 -16.84 -24.47 2.26
C GLN A 267 -18.36 -24.68 2.31
N ASP A 268 -18.95 -24.52 3.49
CA ASP A 268 -20.39 -24.55 3.66
C ASP A 268 -21.00 -23.22 3.17
N PHE A 269 -21.39 -23.21 1.90
CA PHE A 269 -22.20 -22.15 1.31
C PHE A 269 -23.68 -22.50 1.47
N ASP A 270 -24.27 -21.96 2.53
CA ASP A 270 -25.71 -21.94 2.74
C ASP A 270 -26.31 -20.67 2.10
N ALA A 271 -27.34 -20.83 1.27
CA ALA A 271 -27.94 -19.74 0.51
C ALA A 271 -28.49 -18.63 1.43
N ASP A 272 -28.98 -19.01 2.61
CA ASP A 272 -29.55 -18.09 3.59
C ASP A 272 -28.48 -17.39 4.46
N GLN A 273 -27.20 -17.75 4.30
CA GLN A 273 -26.08 -17.21 5.07
C GLN A 273 -25.00 -16.59 4.16
N VAL A 274 -25.29 -16.36 2.88
CA VAL A 274 -24.35 -15.76 1.93
C VAL A 274 -24.87 -14.40 1.49
N TYR A 275 -24.01 -13.40 1.64
CA TYR A 275 -24.26 -12.03 1.24
C TYR A 275 -23.45 -11.69 0.00
N VAL A 276 -24.08 -10.96 -0.91
CA VAL A 276 -23.53 -10.54 -2.20
C VAL A 276 -23.37 -9.04 -2.20
N TYR A 277 -22.20 -8.56 -2.62
CA TYR A 277 -21.91 -7.14 -2.81
C TYR A 277 -21.03 -6.91 -4.04
N LYS A 278 -21.10 -5.72 -4.62
CA LYS A 278 -20.29 -5.33 -5.78
C LYS A 278 -19.26 -4.28 -5.40
N LYS A 279 -17.99 -4.47 -5.76
CA LYS A 279 -16.91 -3.50 -5.52
C LYS A 279 -16.57 -2.72 -6.79
N THR A 280 -15.62 -1.78 -6.69
CA THR A 280 -15.07 -1.01 -7.81
C THR A 280 -14.78 -1.92 -9.01
N GLY A 281 -15.34 -1.58 -10.18
CA GLY A 281 -15.27 -2.42 -11.38
C GLY A 281 -16.49 -3.31 -11.61
N ASN A 282 -17.56 -3.17 -10.81
CA ASN A 282 -18.82 -3.94 -10.92
C ASN A 282 -18.65 -5.46 -10.70
N GLN A 283 -17.50 -5.88 -10.18
CA GLN A 283 -17.22 -7.27 -9.84
C GLN A 283 -18.02 -7.67 -8.59
N MET A 284 -18.73 -8.80 -8.72
CA MET A 284 -19.57 -9.38 -7.68
C MET A 284 -18.74 -10.25 -6.74
N PHE A 285 -18.92 -10.04 -5.45
CA PHE A 285 -18.30 -10.80 -4.38
C PHE A 285 -19.37 -11.41 -3.47
N PHE A 286 -19.04 -12.56 -2.92
CA PHE A 286 -19.82 -13.34 -1.97
C PHE A 286 -19.05 -13.40 -0.66
N ALA A 287 -19.71 -13.16 0.46
CA ALA A 287 -19.16 -13.34 1.79
C ALA A 287 -20.17 -14.07 2.68
N LYS A 288 -19.67 -14.93 3.57
CA LYS A 288 -20.51 -15.62 4.53
C LYS A 288 -20.89 -14.67 5.65
N LYS A 289 -22.11 -14.80 6.17
CA LYS A 289 -22.60 -14.03 7.32
C LYS A 289 -21.68 -14.19 8.53
N SER A 290 -21.25 -15.42 8.83
CA SER A 290 -20.33 -15.71 9.93
C SER A 290 -19.00 -14.98 9.81
N ASP A 291 -18.43 -14.90 8.60
CA ASP A 291 -17.19 -14.17 8.32
C ASP A 291 -17.40 -12.65 8.44
N LEU A 292 -18.54 -12.12 7.99
CA LEU A 292 -18.92 -10.72 8.15
C LEU A 292 -19.09 -10.34 9.62
N ASP A 293 -19.86 -11.11 10.39
CA ASP A 293 -20.11 -10.86 11.81
C ASP A 293 -18.79 -10.93 12.60
N THR A 294 -17.94 -11.93 12.33
CA THR A 294 -16.62 -12.06 12.98
C THR A 294 -15.71 -10.88 12.63
N CYS A 295 -15.70 -10.47 11.37
CA CYS A 295 -14.96 -9.30 10.90
C CYS A 295 -15.41 -8.03 11.62
N ILE A 296 -16.71 -7.78 11.70
CA ILE A 296 -17.28 -6.61 12.37
C ILE A 296 -16.95 -6.63 13.86
N ALA A 297 -17.15 -7.77 14.53
CA ALA A 297 -16.85 -7.93 15.95
C ALA A 297 -15.36 -7.70 16.27
N SER A 298 -14.45 -8.09 15.37
CA SER A 298 -13.01 -7.90 15.57
C SER A 298 -12.56 -6.43 15.59
N GLY A 299 -13.31 -5.54 14.93
CA GLY A 299 -13.05 -4.10 14.96
C GLY A 299 -13.58 -3.40 16.22
N GLN A 300 -14.43 -4.06 17.00
CA GLN A 300 -14.98 -3.56 18.28
C GLN A 300 -13.93 -3.69 19.40
N VAL A 301 -12.76 -3.08 19.19
CA VAL A 301 -11.74 -2.93 20.24
C VAL A 301 -12.12 -1.74 21.11
N ASP A 302 -11.87 -1.85 22.43
CA ASP A 302 -11.95 -0.72 23.37
C ASP A 302 -10.88 0.32 23.01
N VAL A 303 -11.19 1.17 22.03
CA VAL A 303 -10.33 2.28 21.67
C VAL A 303 -10.52 3.32 22.76
N LYS A 304 -9.45 3.62 23.49
CA LYS A 304 -9.44 4.74 24.45
C LYS A 304 -9.92 5.98 23.72
N ASP A 305 -10.94 6.63 24.24
CA ASP A 305 -11.45 7.91 23.74
C ASP A 305 -10.34 8.98 23.87
N ASP A 306 -9.49 9.09 22.85
CA ASP A 306 -8.40 10.04 22.76
C ASP A 306 -8.67 10.98 21.58
N ARG A 307 -8.70 12.28 21.87
CA ARG A 307 -9.01 13.35 20.91
C ARG A 307 -7.98 13.47 19.78
N PHE A 308 -6.87 12.72 19.85
CA PHE A 308 -5.86 12.62 18.80
C PHE A 308 -5.92 11.32 17.99
N GLN A 309 -6.90 10.44 18.22
CA GLN A 309 -7.10 9.26 17.38
C GLN A 309 -7.68 9.65 16.01
N ILE A 310 -6.96 9.24 14.96
CA ILE A 310 -7.32 9.51 13.56
C ILE A 310 -8.03 8.30 12.93
N SER A 311 -7.87 7.10 13.52
CA SER A 311 -8.43 5.83 13.05
C SER A 311 -9.71 5.46 13.77
N SER A 312 -10.70 4.98 13.03
CA SER A 312 -11.96 4.47 13.57
C SER A 312 -11.84 2.98 13.92
N GLN A 313 -12.70 2.48 14.81
CA GLN A 313 -12.82 1.05 15.15
C GLN A 313 -12.89 0.14 13.90
N ILE A 314 -13.51 0.66 12.85
CA ILE A 314 -13.67 -0.03 11.56
C ILE A 314 -12.34 -0.31 10.83
N ASP A 315 -11.28 0.45 11.12
CA ASP A 315 -9.97 0.32 10.49
C ASP A 315 -9.12 -0.81 11.10
N TYR A 316 -9.55 -1.35 12.25
CA TYR A 316 -8.87 -2.43 12.98
C TYR A 316 -9.49 -3.81 12.76
N GLN A 317 -10.39 -3.93 11.78
CA GLN A 317 -11.04 -5.19 11.48
C GLN A 317 -10.06 -6.22 10.93
N SER A 318 -10.28 -7.47 11.32
CA SER A 318 -9.57 -8.61 10.75
C SER A 318 -9.91 -8.77 9.26
N PRO A 319 -9.00 -9.31 8.44
CA PRO A 319 -9.27 -9.52 7.03
C PRO A 319 -10.52 -10.38 6.79
N LEU A 320 -11.38 -9.95 5.88
CA LEU A 320 -12.61 -10.65 5.52
C LEU A 320 -12.33 -11.64 4.37
N ASN A 321 -12.75 -12.89 4.54
CA ASN A 321 -12.80 -13.84 3.43
C ASN A 321 -13.92 -13.46 2.46
N GLN A 322 -13.59 -13.36 1.18
CA GLN A 322 -14.53 -13.05 0.11
C GLN A 322 -14.29 -13.97 -1.08
N TYR A 323 -15.35 -14.26 -1.82
CA TYR A 323 -15.36 -15.20 -2.93
C TYR A 323 -15.94 -14.55 -4.16
N TYR A 324 -15.45 -14.90 -5.35
CA TYR A 324 -16.04 -14.43 -6.61
C TYR A 324 -15.76 -15.46 -7.70
N ALA A 325 -16.59 -15.48 -8.75
CA ALA A 325 -16.35 -16.31 -9.91
C ALA A 325 -15.97 -15.43 -11.10
N THR A 326 -14.95 -15.83 -11.86
CA THR A 326 -14.52 -15.13 -13.07
C THR A 326 -13.93 -16.10 -14.07
N THR A 327 -13.90 -15.69 -15.34
CA THR A 327 -13.12 -16.39 -16.35
C THR A 327 -11.65 -16.12 -16.10
N ILE A 328 -10.86 -17.18 -15.95
CA ILE A 328 -9.40 -17.13 -15.90
C ILE A 328 -8.84 -17.90 -17.09
N SER A 329 -7.78 -17.35 -17.68
CA SER A 329 -7.03 -18.03 -18.72
C SER A 329 -6.05 -18.99 -18.06
N GLN A 330 -6.29 -20.29 -18.21
CA GLN A 330 -5.47 -21.34 -17.62
C GLN A 330 -4.55 -21.93 -18.68
N LYS A 331 -3.26 -22.00 -18.36
CA LYS A 331 -2.26 -22.69 -19.18
C LYS A 331 -2.44 -24.20 -19.04
N VAL A 332 -2.79 -24.87 -20.13
CA VAL A 332 -2.80 -26.34 -20.23
C VAL A 332 -1.53 -26.76 -20.96
N GLU A 333 -0.65 -27.48 -20.25
CA GLU A 333 0.67 -27.88 -20.75
C GLU A 333 0.75 -29.40 -20.92
N ASN A 334 1.26 -29.82 -22.08
CA ASN A 334 1.42 -31.21 -22.46
C ASN A 334 2.86 -31.45 -22.92
N THR A 335 3.37 -32.65 -22.64
CA THR A 335 4.67 -33.12 -23.13
C THR A 335 4.45 -34.32 -24.03
N ASP A 336 5.03 -34.29 -25.23
CA ASP A 336 4.89 -35.37 -26.21
C ASP A 336 6.19 -35.57 -27.00
N TYR A 337 6.38 -36.77 -27.52
CA TYR A 337 7.38 -37.06 -28.54
C TYR A 337 6.89 -36.54 -29.88
N ALA A 338 7.77 -35.88 -30.62
CA ALA A 338 7.44 -35.27 -31.89
C ALA A 338 8.50 -35.60 -32.95
N ILE A 339 8.03 -35.68 -34.19
CA ILE A 339 8.87 -35.55 -35.38
C ILE A 339 8.79 -34.08 -35.79
N MET A 340 9.92 -33.39 -35.73
CA MET A 340 10.05 -32.02 -36.23
C MET A 340 11.13 -32.00 -37.29
N ASP A 341 10.74 -31.65 -38.51
CA ASP A 341 11.66 -31.54 -39.64
C ASP A 341 11.78 -30.09 -40.10
N ASP A 342 13.00 -29.72 -40.53
CA ASP A 342 13.28 -28.51 -41.28
C ASP A 342 13.43 -28.89 -42.76
N PHE A 343 12.29 -29.07 -43.44
CA PHE A 343 12.30 -29.38 -44.87
C PHE A 343 12.87 -28.22 -45.72
N SER A 344 12.91 -27.01 -45.16
CA SER A 344 13.36 -25.79 -45.84
C SER A 344 14.88 -25.59 -45.81
N GLY A 345 15.60 -26.29 -44.92
CA GLY A 345 17.04 -26.11 -44.69
C GLY A 345 17.40 -24.74 -44.09
N SER A 346 16.43 -24.05 -43.47
CA SER A 346 16.60 -22.70 -42.91
C SER A 346 17.14 -22.69 -41.48
N GLY A 347 17.30 -23.86 -40.86
CA GLY A 347 17.59 -24.03 -39.44
C GLY A 347 16.36 -23.90 -38.53
N ARG A 348 15.15 -23.75 -39.10
CA ARG A 348 13.89 -23.62 -38.36
C ARG A 348 12.93 -24.76 -38.71
N PHE A 349 12.26 -25.31 -37.71
CA PHE A 349 11.25 -26.35 -37.93
C PHE A 349 10.05 -25.79 -38.68
N THR A 350 9.61 -26.49 -39.71
CA THR A 350 8.45 -26.10 -40.53
C THR A 350 7.22 -26.96 -40.26
N ASN A 351 7.41 -28.13 -39.65
CA ASN A 351 6.33 -29.05 -39.33
C ASN A 351 6.55 -29.71 -37.96
N VAL A 352 5.45 -30.20 -37.40
CA VAL A 352 5.43 -31.01 -36.19
C VAL A 352 4.42 -32.14 -36.34
N LYS A 353 4.85 -33.37 -36.04
CA LYS A 353 3.98 -34.54 -35.91
C LYS A 353 4.15 -35.14 -34.52
N LEU A 354 3.09 -35.08 -33.72
CA LEU A 354 3.09 -35.56 -32.33
C LEU A 354 2.88 -37.08 -32.28
N SER A 355 3.29 -37.74 -31.20
CA SER A 355 3.07 -39.19 -31.06
C SER A 355 1.62 -39.53 -30.72
N THR A 356 0.93 -38.61 -30.03
CA THR A 356 -0.48 -38.78 -29.65
C THR A 356 -1.47 -38.40 -30.75
N MET A 357 -1.02 -37.79 -31.85
CA MET A 357 -1.88 -37.31 -32.95
C MET A 357 -1.43 -37.92 -34.29
N SER A 358 -2.39 -38.24 -35.16
CA SER A 358 -2.09 -38.77 -36.49
C SER A 358 -1.54 -37.71 -37.46
N ASP A 359 -2.00 -36.47 -37.28
CA ASP A 359 -1.85 -35.40 -38.25
C ASP A 359 -0.49 -34.69 -38.10
N THR A 360 -0.06 -34.07 -39.19
CA THR A 360 1.15 -33.23 -39.22
C THR A 360 0.70 -31.77 -39.32
N PHE A 361 1.19 -30.94 -38.41
CA PHE A 361 0.82 -29.53 -38.31
C PHE A 361 1.94 -28.65 -38.84
N GLU A 362 1.56 -27.52 -39.44
CA GLU A 362 2.50 -26.49 -39.84
C GLU A 362 2.99 -25.72 -38.60
N VAL A 363 4.31 -25.52 -38.51
CA VAL A 363 4.94 -24.79 -37.42
C VAL A 363 5.27 -23.37 -37.87
N GLN A 364 4.79 -22.39 -37.11
CA GLN A 364 5.15 -20.99 -37.23
C GLN A 364 6.27 -20.67 -36.24
N SER A 365 7.28 -19.91 -36.68
CA SER A 365 8.38 -19.45 -35.84
C SER A 365 8.36 -17.93 -35.70
N GLU A 366 8.53 -17.43 -34.48
CA GLU A 366 8.64 -16.00 -34.18
C GLU A 366 9.86 -15.75 -33.29
N GLU A 367 10.56 -14.64 -33.53
CA GLU A 367 11.63 -14.18 -32.65
C GLU A 367 11.03 -13.33 -31.55
N ILE A 368 11.13 -13.82 -30.31
CA ILE A 368 10.61 -13.13 -29.13
C ILE A 368 11.79 -12.68 -28.30
N THR A 369 11.81 -11.40 -27.95
CA THR A 369 12.82 -10.81 -27.07
C THR A 369 12.24 -10.66 -25.67
N ASP A 370 12.96 -11.14 -24.66
CA ASP A 370 12.63 -10.89 -23.26
C ASP A 370 12.97 -9.44 -22.91
N GLU A 371 12.02 -8.54 -23.16
CA GLU A 371 12.19 -7.09 -22.93
C GLU A 371 12.47 -6.78 -21.46
N ASN A 372 11.89 -7.53 -20.52
CA ASN A 372 12.12 -7.30 -19.09
C ASN A 372 13.55 -7.64 -18.70
N ALA A 373 14.04 -8.81 -19.10
CA ALA A 373 15.41 -9.22 -18.82
C ALA A 373 16.44 -8.29 -19.49
N TYR A 374 16.16 -7.84 -20.72
CA TYR A 374 16.99 -6.85 -21.41
C TYR A 374 16.98 -5.48 -20.69
N ASN A 375 15.81 -4.98 -20.29
CA ASN A 375 15.68 -3.71 -19.58
C ASN A 375 16.37 -3.74 -18.22
N ASP A 376 16.27 -4.84 -17.48
CA ASP A 376 16.97 -5.03 -16.21
C ASP A 376 18.49 -5.03 -16.41
N ALA A 377 18.99 -5.73 -17.44
CA ALA A 377 20.40 -5.71 -17.81
C ALA A 377 20.87 -4.32 -18.22
N MET A 378 20.04 -3.57 -18.95
CA MET A 378 20.33 -2.20 -19.37
C MET A 378 20.36 -1.23 -18.18
N ASN A 379 19.45 -1.39 -17.21
CA ASN A 379 19.45 -0.62 -15.98
C ASN A 379 20.72 -0.88 -15.16
N GLN A 380 21.14 -2.15 -15.04
CA GLN A 380 22.39 -2.52 -14.39
C GLN A 380 23.61 -1.91 -15.10
N TYR A 381 23.64 -1.97 -16.43
CA TYR A 381 24.69 -1.33 -17.23
C TYR A 381 24.77 0.19 -16.96
N ASN A 382 23.64 0.91 -16.99
CA ASN A 382 23.61 2.35 -16.71
C ASN A 382 24.13 2.68 -15.30
N TYR A 383 23.78 1.86 -14.32
CA TYR A 383 24.30 1.98 -12.95
C TYR A 383 25.83 1.78 -12.92
N ASP A 384 26.33 0.74 -13.57
CA ASP A 384 27.77 0.44 -13.62
C ASP A 384 28.57 1.52 -14.36
N VAL A 385 28.02 2.09 -15.43
CA VAL A 385 28.60 3.25 -16.13
C VAL A 385 28.69 4.45 -15.19
N THR A 386 27.60 4.79 -14.50
CA THR A 386 27.59 5.93 -13.56
C THR A 386 28.62 5.73 -12.43
N LYS A 387 28.73 4.51 -11.90
CA LYS A 387 29.70 4.15 -10.87
C LYS A 387 31.13 4.24 -11.39
N TYR A 388 31.38 3.78 -12.61
CA TYR A 388 32.68 3.89 -13.28
C TYR A 388 33.07 5.36 -13.48
N GLU A 389 32.20 6.18 -14.06
CA GLU A 389 32.43 7.60 -14.31
C GLU A 389 32.73 8.36 -13.00
N LYS A 390 31.95 8.10 -11.95
CA LYS A 390 32.18 8.69 -10.62
C LYS A 390 33.53 8.27 -10.04
N SER A 391 33.87 6.98 -10.11
CA SER A 391 35.15 6.47 -9.60
C SER A 391 36.33 7.08 -10.34
N MET A 392 36.21 7.23 -11.66
CA MET A 392 37.21 7.87 -12.50
C MET A 392 37.36 9.36 -12.18
N ALA A 393 36.25 10.08 -12.01
CA ALA A 393 36.24 11.48 -11.60
C ALA A 393 36.89 11.67 -10.22
N ASP A 394 36.57 10.80 -9.25
CA ASP A 394 37.16 10.82 -7.91
C ASP A 394 38.66 10.54 -7.93
N ILE A 395 39.12 9.58 -8.73
CA ILE A 395 40.55 9.28 -8.90
C ILE A 395 41.28 10.47 -9.52
N ASN A 396 40.72 11.08 -10.57
CA ASN A 396 41.29 12.25 -11.22
C ASN A 396 41.37 13.46 -10.28
N ALA A 397 40.31 13.72 -9.52
CA ALA A 397 40.27 14.81 -8.53
C ALA A 397 41.31 14.59 -7.42
N LYS A 398 41.37 13.38 -6.84
CA LYS A 398 42.37 13.06 -5.80
C LYS A 398 43.79 13.14 -6.34
N THR A 399 44.03 12.68 -7.56
CA THR A 399 45.34 12.78 -8.22
C THR A 399 45.76 14.24 -8.38
N SER A 400 44.85 15.11 -8.81
CA SER A 400 45.11 16.56 -8.92
C SER A 400 45.42 17.20 -7.57
N VAL A 401 44.70 16.85 -6.51
CA VAL A 401 44.97 17.35 -5.15
C VAL A 401 46.33 16.89 -4.65
N ILE A 402 46.69 15.62 -4.83
CA ILE A 402 47.99 15.07 -4.42
C ILE A 402 49.13 15.77 -5.18
N GLN A 403 48.96 16.00 -6.49
CA GLN A 403 49.95 16.73 -7.29
C GLN A 403 50.16 18.16 -6.79
N GLU A 404 49.07 18.87 -6.45
CA GLU A 404 49.17 20.22 -5.89
C GLU A 404 49.81 20.21 -4.48
N GLN A 405 49.44 19.26 -3.63
CA GLN A 405 50.05 19.10 -2.31
C GLN A 405 51.55 18.80 -2.39
N ASP A 406 51.98 17.91 -3.30
CA ASP A 406 53.40 17.64 -3.53
C ASP A 406 54.14 18.90 -4.00
N ARG A 407 53.53 19.68 -4.90
CA ARG A 407 54.08 20.97 -5.37
C ARG A 407 54.26 21.96 -4.21
N GLN A 408 53.28 22.09 -3.32
CA GLN A 408 53.36 22.98 -2.16
C GLN A 408 54.43 22.53 -1.17
N LEU A 409 54.51 21.23 -0.89
CA LEU A 409 55.55 20.66 -0.02
C LEU A 409 56.95 20.86 -0.62
N GLU A 410 57.11 20.71 -1.93
CA GLU A 410 58.38 20.98 -2.60
C GLU A 410 58.79 22.46 -2.51
N LEU A 411 57.85 23.39 -2.69
CA LEU A 411 58.12 24.83 -2.52
C LEU A 411 58.54 25.16 -1.09
N ARG A 412 57.85 24.59 -0.09
CA ARG A 412 58.19 24.78 1.33
C ARG A 412 59.55 24.17 1.67
N LEU A 413 59.88 23.00 1.12
CA LEU A 413 61.20 22.39 1.28
C LEU A 413 62.31 23.29 0.73
N LYS A 414 62.13 23.85 -0.48
CA LYS A 414 63.07 24.81 -1.09
C LYS A 414 63.27 26.07 -0.25
N GLN A 415 62.22 26.57 0.39
CA GLN A 415 62.31 27.71 1.31
C GLN A 415 63.11 27.35 2.56
N LEU A 416 62.83 26.19 3.19
CA LEU A 416 63.57 25.72 4.36
C LEU A 416 65.05 25.47 4.04
N GLU A 417 65.39 24.93 2.87
CA GLU A 417 66.78 24.78 2.43
C GLU A 417 67.49 26.13 2.30
N THR A 418 66.77 27.17 1.84
CA THR A 418 67.30 28.53 1.75
C THR A 418 67.52 29.13 3.14
N GLU A 419 66.58 28.95 4.07
CA GLU A 419 66.72 29.39 5.47
C GLU A 419 67.87 28.64 6.16
N GLN A 420 68.00 27.34 5.97
CA GLN A 420 69.09 26.53 6.54
C GLN A 420 70.46 27.05 6.07
N LYS A 421 70.61 27.38 4.79
CA LYS A 421 71.83 27.98 4.24
C LYS A 421 72.14 29.34 4.87
N ALA A 422 71.12 30.20 5.00
CA ALA A 422 71.27 31.50 5.64
C ALA A 422 71.66 31.38 7.13
N LEU A 423 70.99 30.51 7.88
CA LEU A 423 71.31 30.22 9.29
C LEU A 423 72.73 29.66 9.44
N THR A 424 73.16 28.77 8.53
CA THR A 424 74.52 28.23 8.56
C THR A 424 75.57 29.33 8.35
N THR A 425 75.32 30.23 7.40
CA THR A 425 76.21 31.39 7.17
C THR A 425 76.24 32.33 8.38
N GLU A 426 75.10 32.57 9.03
CA GLU A 426 75.04 33.37 10.27
C GLU A 426 75.78 32.69 11.42
N MET A 427 75.63 31.37 11.57
CA MET A 427 76.34 30.57 12.56
C MET A 427 77.85 30.64 12.36
N ASP A 428 78.34 30.53 11.12
CA ASP A 428 79.77 30.62 10.80
C ASP A 428 80.33 32.01 11.09
N ALA A 429 79.58 33.08 10.80
CA ALA A 429 79.94 34.45 11.14
C ALA A 429 80.02 34.65 12.67
N VAL A 430 79.03 34.17 13.43
CA VAL A 430 79.01 34.25 14.90
C VAL A 430 80.13 33.41 15.51
N LYS A 431 80.39 32.21 14.99
CA LYS A 431 81.51 31.36 15.39
C LYS A 431 82.85 32.06 15.18
N GLY A 432 83.03 32.75 14.06
CA GLY A 432 84.20 33.58 13.80
C GLY A 432 84.39 34.70 14.83
N ILE A 433 83.31 35.37 15.25
CA ILE A 433 83.36 36.40 16.30
C ILE A 433 83.73 35.80 17.66
N ILE A 434 83.15 34.65 18.02
CA ILE A 434 83.49 33.94 19.26
C ILE A 434 84.99 33.60 19.26
N SER A 435 85.50 33.00 18.18
CA SER A 435 86.93 32.65 18.06
C SER A 435 87.83 33.88 18.23
N LYS A 436 87.51 35.00 17.59
CA LYS A 436 88.28 36.26 17.74
C LYS A 436 88.26 36.81 19.17
N ASN A 437 87.12 36.73 19.86
CA ASN A 437 87.01 37.17 21.25
C ASN A 437 87.79 36.26 22.20
N VAL A 438 87.76 34.94 21.98
CA VAL A 438 88.58 33.97 22.72
C VAL A 438 90.06 34.25 22.51
N GLU A 439 90.49 34.40 21.26
CA GLU A 439 91.90 34.69 20.92
C GLU A 439 92.38 36.02 21.53
N SER A 440 91.55 37.07 21.49
CA SER A 440 91.85 38.37 22.11
C SER A 440 91.97 38.25 23.63
N THR A 441 91.08 37.47 24.26
CA THR A 441 91.13 37.19 25.70
C THR A 441 92.42 36.44 26.04
N PHE A 442 92.77 35.38 25.30
CA PHE A 442 94.01 34.63 25.48
C PHE A 442 95.27 35.49 25.31
N LYS A 443 95.33 36.34 24.28
CA LYS A 443 96.48 37.25 24.06
C LYS A 443 96.67 38.26 25.20
N THR A 444 95.57 38.68 25.82
CA THR A 444 95.60 39.60 26.96
C THR A 444 96.12 38.92 28.24
N PHE A 445 95.93 37.60 28.37
CA PHE A 445 96.47 36.81 29.48
C PHE A 445 97.85 36.20 29.21
N SER A 446 98.34 36.25 27.97
CA SER A 446 99.66 35.75 27.58
C SER A 446 100.72 36.86 27.42
N SER A 447 100.42 38.10 27.83
CA SER A 447 101.34 39.25 27.80
C SER A 447 101.68 39.73 29.20
#